data_AF-A0A368FJY4-F1
#
_entry.id   AF-A0A368FJY4-F1
#
_cell.length_a   1.000
_cell.length_b   1.000
_cell.length_c   1.000
_cell.angle_alpha   90.00
_cell.angle_beta   90.00
_cell.angle_gamma   90.00
#
_symmetry.space_group_name_H-M   'P 1'
#
loop_
_entity.id
_entity.type
_entity.pdbx_description
1 polymer ?
#
loop_
_entity_poly.entity_id
_entity_poly.type
_entity_poly.pdbx_seq_one_letter_code
_entity_poly.pdbx_strand_id
1 'polypeptide(L)'
;MLLRIFALLLVCLYVQAEGNGNNGITCSFCKAGLASMTATIQSNPDLMDQLGDTISQGCDQVPNQLQRRACRMTLDDNFPLFLQNFLEQPGTSAEDFCNDMGYC
;
A
#
# COMPACT_ATOMS: atom_id res chain seq x y z
N MET A 1 -28.77 32.69 -16.17
CA MET A 1 -29.11 31.56 -15.27
C MET A 1 -28.74 30.20 -15.86
N LEU A 2 -28.94 29.94 -17.16
CA LEU A 2 -28.59 28.65 -17.80
C LEU A 2 -27.12 28.23 -17.69
N LEU A 3 -26.16 29.17 -17.78
CA LEU A 3 -24.73 28.85 -17.71
C LEU A 3 -24.30 28.29 -16.33
N ARG A 4 -24.93 28.74 -15.24
CA ARG A 4 -24.65 28.26 -13.88
C ARG A 4 -25.24 26.87 -13.63
N ILE A 5 -26.38 26.58 -14.27
CA ILE A 5 -27.03 25.27 -14.22
C ILE A 5 -26.18 24.24 -14.99
N PHE A 6 -25.60 24.64 -16.12
CA PHE A 6 -24.70 23.79 -16.91
C PHE A 6 -23.41 23.43 -16.18
N ALA A 7 -22.81 24.41 -15.46
CA ALA A 7 -21.63 24.17 -14.63
C ALA A 7 -21.91 23.22 -13.45
N LEU A 8 -23.08 23.35 -12.80
CA LEU A 8 -23.50 22.44 -11.73
C LEU A 8 -23.78 21.02 -12.24
N LEU A 9 -24.38 20.88 -13.42
CA LEU A 9 -24.60 19.59 -14.06
C LEU A 9 -23.29 18.87 -14.42
N LEU A 10 -22.27 19.59 -14.89
CA LEU A 10 -20.94 19.04 -15.17
C LEU A 10 -20.24 18.53 -13.90
N VAL A 11 -20.36 19.25 -12.78
CA VAL A 11 -19.81 18.81 -11.49
C VAL A 11 -20.54 17.58 -10.95
N CYS A 12 -21.86 17.52 -11.09
CA CYS A 12 -22.64 16.34 -10.69
C CYS A 12 -22.34 15.12 -11.57
N LEU A 13 -22.08 15.30 -12.88
CA LEU A 13 -21.74 14.19 -13.78
C LEU A 13 -20.30 13.67 -13.57
N TYR A 14 -19.36 14.52 -13.15
CA TYR A 14 -18.03 14.08 -12.70
C TYR A 14 -18.12 13.17 -11.47
N VAL A 15 -19.01 13.48 -10.52
CA VAL A 15 -19.16 12.71 -9.27
C VAL A 15 -19.87 11.36 -9.46
N GLN A 16 -20.67 11.20 -10.51
CA GLN A 16 -21.50 10.00 -10.72
C GLN A 16 -20.82 8.92 -11.59
N ALA A 17 -19.56 9.11 -11.98
CA ALA A 17 -18.78 8.14 -12.76
C ALA A 17 -18.00 7.12 -11.90
N GLU A 18 -18.17 7.13 -10.58
CA GLU A 18 -17.55 6.16 -9.68
C GLU A 18 -18.61 5.19 -9.10
N GLY A 19 -18.52 3.94 -9.54
CA GLY A 19 -18.69 2.82 -8.61
C GLY A 19 -20.09 2.28 -8.43
N ASN A 20 -20.40 1.25 -9.20
CA ASN A 20 -21.35 0.21 -8.82
C ASN A 20 -20.87 -0.47 -7.52
N GLY A 21 -21.38 -0.02 -6.37
CA GLY A 21 -21.53 -0.77 -5.13
C GLY A 21 -20.29 -1.19 -4.34
N ASN A 22 -19.92 -0.41 -3.32
CA ASN A 22 -19.61 -0.94 -1.98
C ASN A 22 -19.60 0.18 -0.93
N ASN A 23 -20.25 -0.02 0.21
CA ASN A 23 -20.08 0.88 1.35
C ASN A 23 -18.73 0.55 2.03
N GLY A 24 -17.64 1.25 1.69
CA GLY A 24 -16.39 1.12 2.45
C GLY A 24 -15.13 1.35 1.62
N ILE A 25 -14.33 2.33 2.07
CA ILE A 25 -12.99 2.71 1.55
C ILE A 25 -12.97 3.02 0.04
N THR A 26 -12.92 4.31 -0.30
CA THR A 26 -12.69 4.78 -1.67
C THR A 26 -11.23 4.54 -2.09
N CYS A 27 -10.97 4.54 -3.40
CA CYS A 27 -9.62 4.50 -3.97
C CYS A 27 -8.67 5.52 -3.30
N SER A 28 -9.16 6.74 -3.06
CA SER A 28 -8.43 7.79 -2.36
C SER A 28 -8.12 7.46 -0.90
N PHE A 29 -9.04 6.84 -0.16
CA PHE A 29 -8.79 6.39 1.21
C PHE A 29 -7.81 5.24 1.28
N CYS A 30 -7.87 4.27 0.36
CA CYS A 30 -6.90 3.19 0.28
C CYS A 30 -5.48 3.73 0.08
N LYS A 31 -5.30 4.61 -0.93
CA LYS A 31 -4.00 5.22 -1.24
C LYS A 31 -3.47 6.06 -0.07
N ALA A 32 -4.32 6.89 0.54
CA ALA A 32 -3.94 7.71 1.68
C ALA A 32 -3.55 6.87 2.90
N GLY A 33 -4.27 5.77 3.16
CA GLY A 33 -3.96 4.83 4.22
C GLY A 33 -2.58 4.19 4.04
N LEU A 34 -2.29 3.67 2.84
CA LEU A 34 -0.98 3.09 2.53
C LEU A 34 0.15 4.10 2.68
N ALA A 35 -0.03 5.32 2.17
CA ALA A 35 0.95 6.39 2.32
C ALA A 35 1.21 6.72 3.80
N SER A 36 0.17 6.78 4.62
CA SER A 36 0.28 7.01 6.06
C SER A 36 0.99 5.87 6.78
N MET A 37 0.70 4.61 6.42
CA MET A 37 1.37 3.44 6.98
C MET A 37 2.87 3.46 6.65
N THR A 38 3.21 3.63 5.38
CA THR A 38 4.59 3.71 4.92
C THR A 38 5.36 4.83 5.62
N ALA A 39 4.77 6.03 5.70
CA ALA A 39 5.38 7.16 6.38
C ALA A 39 5.59 6.88 7.88
N THR A 40 4.61 6.25 8.54
CA THR A 40 4.70 5.89 9.97
C THR A 40 5.79 4.86 10.22
N ILE A 41 5.90 3.84 9.36
CA ILE A 41 6.95 2.83 9.47
C ILE A 41 8.33 3.49 9.25
N GLN A 42 8.47 4.30 8.21
CA GLN A 42 9.73 4.98 7.87
C GLN A 42 10.16 6.01 8.92
N SER A 43 9.23 6.64 9.63
CA SER A 43 9.54 7.63 10.66
C SER A 43 9.87 7.03 12.04
N ASN A 44 9.61 5.74 12.25
CA ASN A 44 9.73 5.09 13.56
C ASN A 44 10.70 3.89 13.49
N PRO A 45 11.99 4.06 13.87
CA PRO A 45 12.98 2.98 13.78
C PRO A 45 12.59 1.76 14.60
N ASP A 46 12.03 1.94 15.81
CA ASP A 46 11.58 0.82 16.64
C ASP A 46 10.46 0.00 15.97
N LEU A 47 9.57 0.66 15.23
CA LEU A 47 8.51 -0.03 14.49
C LEU A 47 9.08 -0.73 13.26
N MET A 48 10.04 -0.11 12.58
CA MET A 48 10.75 -0.70 11.45
C MET A 48 11.46 -1.99 11.86
N ASP A 49 12.20 -1.97 12.97
CA ASP A 49 12.91 -3.15 13.50
C ASP A 49 11.92 -4.24 13.91
N GLN A 50 10.86 -3.89 14.66
CA GLN A 50 9.81 -4.86 15.04
C GLN A 50 9.12 -5.50 13.83
N LEU A 51 8.90 -4.73 12.75
CA LEU A 51 8.32 -5.27 11.53
C LEU A 51 9.29 -6.24 10.85
N GLY A 52 10.57 -5.91 10.80
CA GLY A 52 11.64 -6.77 10.28
C GLY A 52 11.68 -8.11 11.02
N ASP A 53 11.80 -8.06 12.35
CA ASP A 53 11.79 -9.23 13.23
C ASP A 53 10.53 -10.09 13.07
N THR A 54 9.37 -9.44 12.88
CA THR A 54 8.09 -10.14 12.70
C THR A 54 8.02 -10.81 11.34
N ILE A 55 8.40 -10.12 10.28
CA ILE A 55 8.36 -10.63 8.90
C ILE A 55 9.43 -11.72 8.70
N SER A 56 10.58 -11.60 9.35
CA SER A 56 11.67 -12.57 9.27
C SER A 56 11.28 -13.95 9.81
N GLN A 57 10.30 -14.03 10.73
CA GLN A 57 9.70 -15.31 11.17
C GLN A 57 9.00 -16.05 10.04
N GLY A 58 8.42 -15.32 9.07
CA GLY A 58 7.83 -15.91 7.86
C GLY A 58 8.84 -16.71 7.03
N CYS A 59 10.13 -16.37 7.11
CA CYS A 59 11.20 -17.10 6.44
C CYS A 59 11.32 -18.55 6.93
N ASP A 60 10.81 -18.90 8.11
CA ASP A 60 10.88 -20.28 8.63
C ASP A 60 10.08 -21.27 7.78
N GLN A 61 9.13 -20.77 6.99
CA GLN A 61 8.39 -21.56 6.01
C GLN A 61 9.22 -21.92 4.77
N VAL A 62 10.37 -21.26 4.55
CA VAL A 62 11.25 -21.54 3.41
C VAL A 62 11.90 -22.93 3.58
N PRO A 63 11.61 -23.91 2.71
CA PRO A 63 12.08 -25.29 2.91
C PRO A 63 13.60 -25.43 2.81
N ASN A 64 14.21 -24.65 1.92
CA ASN A 64 15.65 -24.67 1.70
C ASN A 64 16.39 -23.90 2.80
N GLN A 65 17.33 -24.56 3.49
CA GLN A 65 18.04 -23.99 4.63
C GLN A 65 18.86 -22.73 4.26
N LEU A 66 19.51 -22.73 3.09
CA LEU A 66 20.31 -21.59 2.65
C LEU A 66 19.42 -20.39 2.34
N GLN A 67 18.33 -20.60 1.62
CA GLN A 67 17.36 -19.55 1.30
C GLN A 67 16.66 -19.03 2.56
N ARG A 68 16.35 -19.89 3.53
CA ARG A 68 15.79 -19.49 4.83
C ARG A 68 16.72 -18.54 5.56
N ARG A 69 18.00 -18.88 5.64
CA ARG A 69 19.01 -18.01 6.28
C ARG A 69 19.14 -16.68 5.53
N ALA A 70 19.20 -16.73 4.19
CA ALA A 70 19.26 -15.51 3.38
C ALA A 70 18.03 -14.61 3.59
N CYS A 71 16.83 -15.19 3.56
CA CYS A 71 15.57 -14.51 3.82
C CYS A 71 15.58 -13.82 5.19
N ARG A 72 15.98 -14.54 6.25
CA ARG A 72 16.11 -13.95 7.59
C ARG A 72 17.10 -12.79 7.59
N MET A 73 18.32 -12.96 7.08
CA MET A 73 19.29 -11.85 7.05
C MET A 73 18.78 -10.62 6.26
N THR A 74 18.00 -10.85 5.19
CA THR A 74 17.40 -9.74 4.44
C THR A 74 16.31 -9.02 5.22
N LEU A 75 15.44 -9.76 5.91
CA LEU A 75 14.26 -9.19 6.58
C LEU A 75 14.50 -8.80 8.04
N ASP A 76 15.53 -9.33 8.69
CA ASP A 76 15.92 -9.04 10.07
C ASP A 76 16.97 -7.92 10.08
N ASP A 77 18.12 -8.17 9.44
CA ASP A 77 19.26 -7.24 9.48
C ASP A 77 19.14 -6.07 8.48
N ASN A 78 18.31 -6.23 7.44
CA ASN A 78 18.25 -5.29 6.31
C ASN A 78 16.81 -4.87 5.96
N PHE A 79 15.88 -4.98 6.90
CA PHE A 79 14.47 -4.63 6.67
C PHE A 79 14.25 -3.23 6.08
N PRO A 80 14.93 -2.17 6.56
CA PRO A 80 14.73 -0.83 5.99
C PRO A 80 15.07 -0.77 4.50
N LEU A 81 16.16 -1.42 4.10
CA LEU A 81 16.59 -1.50 2.71
C LEU A 81 15.63 -2.37 1.88
N PHE A 82 15.18 -3.49 2.44
CA PHE A 82 14.16 -4.33 1.80
C PHE A 82 12.88 -3.54 1.53
N LEU A 83 12.34 -2.85 2.55
CA LEU A 83 11.10 -2.10 2.43
C LEU A 83 11.22 -0.95 1.42
N GLN A 84 12.35 -0.23 1.41
CA GLN A 84 12.61 0.81 0.42
C GLN A 84 12.57 0.25 -1.01
N ASN A 85 13.31 -0.83 -1.27
CA ASN A 85 13.32 -1.47 -2.59
C ASN A 85 11.96 -2.06 -2.96
N PHE A 86 11.24 -2.62 -1.99
CA PHE A 86 9.91 -3.18 -2.19
C PHE A 86 8.92 -2.11 -2.66
N LEU A 87 8.94 -0.93 -2.06
CA LEU A 87 8.05 0.19 -2.42
C LEU A 87 8.36 0.79 -3.80
N GLU A 88 9.57 0.56 -4.33
CA GLU A 88 9.99 1.01 -5.66
C GLU A 88 9.73 -0.01 -6.77
N GLN A 89 9.31 -1.24 -6.43
CA GLN A 89 9.01 -2.26 -7.44
C GLN A 89 7.74 -1.92 -8.24
N PRO A 90 7.71 -2.24 -9.55
CA PRO A 90 6.47 -2.20 -10.31
C PRO A 90 5.46 -3.21 -9.73
N GLY A 91 4.20 -2.80 -9.57
CA GLY A 91 3.15 -3.64 -8.98
C GLY A 91 3.01 -3.53 -7.45
N THR A 92 3.88 -2.80 -6.76
CA THR A 92 3.75 -2.52 -5.31
C THR A 92 3.34 -1.07 -5.04
N SER A 93 3.07 -0.30 -6.09
CA SER A 93 2.60 1.07 -5.94
C SER A 93 1.25 1.09 -5.22
N ALA A 94 0.94 2.20 -4.53
CA ALA A 94 -0.36 2.35 -3.90
C ALA A 94 -1.52 2.29 -4.92
N GLU A 95 -1.26 2.63 -6.18
CA GLU A 95 -2.21 2.46 -7.28
C GLU A 95 -2.48 0.98 -7.54
N ASP A 96 -1.43 0.21 -7.80
CA ASP A 96 -1.53 -1.22 -8.13
C ASP A 96 -2.15 -2.00 -6.97
N PHE A 97 -1.70 -1.75 -5.73
CA PHE A 97 -2.25 -2.42 -4.56
C PHE A 97 -3.74 -2.13 -4.36
N CYS A 98 -4.15 -0.86 -4.51
CA CYS A 98 -5.56 -0.50 -4.32
C CYS A 98 -6.45 -1.00 -5.46
N ASN A 99 -5.93 -1.11 -6.69
CA ASN A 99 -6.61 -1.78 -7.82
C ASN A 99 -6.80 -3.28 -7.55
N ASP A 100 -5.74 -3.97 -7.10
CA ASP A 100 -5.80 -5.41 -6.82
C ASP A 100 -6.79 -5.75 -5.70
N MET A 101 -6.97 -4.84 -4.75
CA MET A 101 -7.94 -4.97 -3.66
C MET A 101 -9.37 -4.57 -4.04
N GLY A 102 -9.59 -4.03 -5.25
CA GLY A 102 -10.89 -3.58 -5.75
C GLY A 102 -11.40 -2.28 -5.12
N TYR A 103 -10.49 -1.46 -4.55
CA TYR A 103 -10.81 -0.11 -4.07
C TYR A 103 -10.65 0.94 -5.17
N CYS A 104 -9.82 0.60 -6.15
CA CYS A 104 -9.70 1.19 -7.47
C CYS A 104 -9.99 0.04 -8.47
#